data_AF-A0A915BTB2-F1
#
_entry.id   AF-A0A915BTB2-F1
#
_cell.length_a   1.000
_cell.length_b   1.000
_cell.length_c   1.000
_cell.angle_alpha   90.00
_cell.angle_beta   90.00
_cell.angle_gamma   90.00
#
_symmetry.space_group_name_H-M   'P 1'
#
loop_
_entity.id
_entity.type
_entity.pdbx_description
1 polymer ?
#
loop_
_entity_poly.entity_id
_entity_poly.type
_entity_poly.pdbx_seq_one_letter_code
_entity_poly.pdbx_strand_id
1 'polypeptide(L)'
;MDALCSRFMMCFLLMILFYPSVNSMKFSRNRMRYYRDKVKSMFYHAYDSYLRYAYPLDELKPISCQGMDTWGSFSLTLIDSLDTLLIMGNESEFIRAANVIIDTVKVDANVNVSVFETNIRVVGGLLAAHFLSGRVAGMKQEAGWPCSGPLLRLAERFAQKLLPAFNTDTGMPYGTVNLRYGVHRYETPITCTAGVGTMILEFGTLSRITGER
;
A
#
# COMPACT_ATOMS: atom_id res chain seq x y z
N MET A 1 6.39 -3.78 -68.02
CA MET A 1 5.84 -3.52 -66.66
C MET A 1 6.96 -3.24 -65.66
N ASP A 2 8.14 -2.81 -66.15
CA ASP A 2 9.40 -3.01 -65.41
C ASP A 2 9.90 -1.71 -64.75
N ALA A 3 9.47 -0.54 -65.24
CA ALA A 3 9.86 0.76 -64.66
C ALA A 3 9.15 1.07 -63.33
N LEU A 4 7.96 0.51 -63.09
CA LEU A 4 7.19 0.73 -61.86
C LEU A 4 7.77 -0.06 -60.68
N CYS A 5 8.25 -1.28 -60.94
CA CYS A 5 8.86 -2.16 -59.93
C CYS A 5 10.22 -1.63 -59.45
N SER A 6 11.01 -1.04 -60.37
CA SER A 6 12.32 -0.44 -60.04
C SER A 6 12.20 0.80 -59.15
N ARG A 7 11.20 1.66 -59.40
CA ARG A 7 10.92 2.85 -58.57
C ARG A 7 10.42 2.47 -57.17
N PHE A 8 9.58 1.44 -57.06
CA PHE A 8 9.11 0.94 -55.76
C PHE A 8 10.25 0.36 -54.91
N MET A 9 11.15 -0.41 -55.53
CA MET A 9 12.30 -1.00 -54.84
C MET A 9 13.29 0.06 -54.37
N MET A 10 13.51 1.12 -55.17
CA MET A 10 14.39 2.24 -54.81
C MET A 10 13.80 3.08 -53.66
N CYS A 11 12.48 3.33 -53.66
CA CYS A 11 11.80 3.99 -52.54
C CYS A 11 11.83 3.16 -51.25
N PHE A 12 11.72 1.83 -51.34
CA PHE A 12 11.80 0.93 -50.17
C PHE A 12 13.21 0.89 -49.57
N LEU A 13 14.25 0.86 -50.43
CA LEU A 13 15.66 0.98 -50.01
C LEU A 13 15.96 2.34 -49.37
N LEU A 14 15.39 3.44 -49.90
CA LEU A 14 15.51 4.77 -49.31
C LEU A 14 14.81 4.86 -47.96
N MET A 15 13.66 4.20 -47.75
CA MET A 15 13.02 4.16 -46.43
C MET A 15 13.88 3.43 -45.39
N ILE A 16 14.57 2.35 -45.76
CA ILE A 16 15.46 1.62 -44.84
C ILE A 16 16.69 2.47 -44.45
N LEU A 17 17.22 3.28 -45.39
CA LEU A 17 18.36 4.16 -45.15
C LEU A 17 18.02 5.40 -44.30
N PHE A 18 16.74 5.82 -44.28
CA PHE A 18 16.27 6.97 -43.51
C PHE A 18 15.44 6.61 -42.28
N TYR A 19 15.32 5.33 -41.90
CA TYR A 19 14.74 4.97 -40.61
C TYR A 19 15.64 5.57 -39.52
N PRO A 20 15.17 6.56 -38.73
CA PRO A 20 15.94 7.02 -37.59
C PRO A 20 16.15 5.80 -36.71
N SER A 21 17.40 5.43 -36.49
CA SER A 21 17.76 4.39 -35.55
C SER A 21 17.09 4.75 -34.23
N VAL A 22 16.02 4.03 -33.88
CA VAL A 22 15.35 4.16 -32.59
C VAL A 22 16.36 3.70 -31.57
N ASN A 23 17.15 4.64 -31.06
CA ASN A 23 18.09 4.38 -29.98
C ASN A 23 17.25 4.07 -28.75
N SER A 24 17.02 2.78 -28.49
CA SER A 24 16.43 2.35 -27.23
C SER A 24 17.29 2.95 -26.12
N MET A 25 16.70 3.75 -25.23
CA MET A 25 17.44 4.35 -24.15
C MET A 25 17.94 3.25 -23.21
N LYS A 26 19.20 2.85 -23.37
CA LYS A 26 19.81 1.82 -22.52
C LYS A 26 20.00 2.39 -21.10
N PHE A 27 19.36 1.77 -20.12
CA PHE A 27 19.59 2.08 -18.71
C PHE A 27 20.90 1.44 -18.25
N SER A 28 21.99 2.21 -18.32
CA SER A 28 23.27 1.80 -17.74
C SER A 28 23.16 1.62 -16.22
N ARG A 29 24.05 0.82 -15.62
CA ARG A 29 24.10 0.63 -14.16
C ARG A 29 24.22 1.95 -13.40
N ASN A 30 25.01 2.90 -13.92
CA ASN A 30 25.16 4.23 -13.33
C ASN A 30 23.86 5.02 -13.38
N ARG A 31 23.11 4.94 -14.49
CA ARG A 31 21.83 5.61 -14.63
C ARG A 31 20.75 5.01 -13.73
N MET A 32 20.70 3.67 -13.63
CA MET A 32 19.80 2.99 -12.68
C MET A 32 20.10 3.39 -11.22
N ARG A 33 21.38 3.46 -10.85
CA ARG A 33 21.79 3.92 -9.51
C ARG A 33 21.37 5.36 -9.25
N TYR A 34 21.61 6.26 -10.20
CA TYR A 34 21.18 7.65 -10.12
C TYR A 34 19.68 7.79 -9.85
N TYR A 35 18.83 7.09 -10.62
CA TYR A 35 17.37 7.19 -10.41
C TYR A 35 16.90 6.49 -9.14
N ARG A 36 17.52 5.37 -8.75
CA ARG A 36 17.25 4.74 -7.44
C ARG A 36 17.50 5.72 -6.30
N ASP A 37 18.65 6.39 -6.31
CA ASP A 37 19.02 7.33 -5.26
C ASP A 37 18.13 8.60 -5.31
N LYS A 38 17.71 9.02 -6.51
CA LYS A 38 16.73 10.10 -6.69
C LYS A 38 15.36 9.75 -6.12
N VAL A 39 14.84 8.54 -6.37
CA VAL A 39 13.57 8.07 -5.79
C VAL A 39 13.67 7.99 -4.27
N LYS A 40 14.79 7.49 -3.73
CA LYS A 40 15.04 7.48 -2.29
C LYS A 40 14.99 8.90 -1.70
N SER A 41 15.63 9.88 -2.34
CA SER A 41 15.57 11.28 -1.91
C SER A 41 14.15 11.86 -1.95
N MET A 42 13.36 11.54 -2.97
CA MET A 42 11.97 11.99 -3.09
C MET A 42 11.07 11.37 -2.02
N PHE A 43 11.28 10.09 -1.69
CA PHE A 43 10.58 9.42 -0.61
C PHE A 43 10.81 10.14 0.72
N TYR A 44 12.08 10.40 1.10
CA TYR A 44 12.36 11.11 2.36
C TYR A 44 11.86 12.55 2.36
N HIS A 45 11.90 13.25 1.23
CA HIS A 45 11.27 14.56 1.12
C HIS A 45 9.78 14.52 1.48
N ALA A 46 9.04 13.53 0.96
CA ALA A 46 7.62 13.36 1.25
C ALA A 46 7.36 12.86 2.68
N TYR A 47 8.08 11.82 3.10
CA TYR A 47 7.95 11.18 4.41
C TYR A 47 8.27 12.15 5.56
N ASP A 48 9.39 12.88 5.49
CA ASP A 48 9.77 13.85 6.51
C ASP A 48 8.78 15.02 6.57
N SER A 49 8.23 15.43 5.42
CA SER A 49 7.20 16.46 5.35
C SER A 49 5.89 15.97 5.99
N TYR A 50 5.49 14.72 5.75
CA TYR A 50 4.34 14.12 6.42
C TYR A 50 4.52 14.11 7.94
N LEU A 51 5.67 13.65 8.43
CA LEU A 51 5.99 13.63 9.86
C LEU A 51 5.96 15.03 10.48
N ARG A 52 6.38 16.06 9.74
CA ARG A 52 6.44 17.44 10.25
C ARG A 52 5.08 18.15 10.23
N TYR A 53 4.30 17.97 9.18
CA TYR A 53 3.14 18.83 8.89
C TYR A 53 1.79 18.14 9.00
N ALA A 54 1.75 16.80 9.02
CA ALA A 54 0.50 16.05 8.98
C ALA A 54 0.36 15.02 10.10
N TYR A 55 1.44 14.35 10.53
CA TYR A 55 1.38 13.40 11.63
C TYR A 55 0.75 14.04 12.89
N PRO A 56 -0.23 13.39 13.57
CA PRO A 56 -0.66 11.99 13.42
C PRO A 56 -1.82 11.74 12.44
N LEU A 57 -2.23 12.75 11.66
CA LEU A 57 -3.35 12.64 10.72
C LEU A 57 -3.02 11.68 9.57
N ASP A 58 -4.05 11.25 8.84
CA ASP A 58 -3.90 10.22 7.79
C ASP A 58 -3.01 10.66 6.63
N GLU A 59 -3.19 11.90 6.13
CA GLU A 59 -2.56 12.37 4.88
C GLU A 59 -2.04 13.81 4.98
N LEU A 60 -1.04 14.15 4.18
CA LEU A 60 -0.51 15.51 4.03
C LEU A 60 -1.12 16.19 2.79
N LYS A 61 -1.61 17.42 2.95
CA LYS A 61 -1.84 18.37 1.85
C LYS A 61 -0.54 19.14 1.57
N PRO A 62 0.24 18.79 0.53
CA PRO A 62 1.61 19.29 0.39
C PRO A 62 1.70 20.78 0.04
N ILE A 63 0.70 21.33 -0.66
CA ILE A 63 0.69 22.75 -1.04
C ILE A 63 0.40 23.65 0.16
N SER A 64 -0.57 23.25 1.01
CA SER A 64 -0.94 24.03 2.20
C SER A 64 -0.17 23.65 3.46
N CYS A 65 0.65 22.59 3.42
CA CYS A 65 1.38 22.04 4.56
C CYS A 65 0.47 21.77 5.77
N GLN A 66 -0.69 21.14 5.52
CA GLN A 66 -1.67 20.79 6.54
C GLN A 66 -1.99 19.31 6.46
N GLY A 67 -2.15 18.63 7.59
CA GLY A 67 -2.70 17.28 7.59
C GLY A 67 -4.21 17.25 7.37
N MET A 68 -4.72 16.08 7.02
CA MET A 68 -6.15 15.77 6.92
C MET A 68 -6.40 14.32 7.32
N ASP A 69 -7.58 14.07 7.89
CA ASP A 69 -8.09 12.72 8.14
C ASP A 69 -9.17 12.40 7.11
N THR A 70 -8.89 11.37 6.31
CA THR A 70 -9.78 10.93 5.23
C THR A 70 -10.30 9.52 5.50
N TRP A 71 -9.56 8.71 6.27
CA TRP A 71 -9.69 7.26 6.25
C TRP A 71 -9.90 6.63 7.62
N GLY A 72 -9.72 7.40 8.69
CA GLY A 72 -10.19 7.07 10.04
C GLY A 72 -9.26 7.47 11.17
N SER A 73 -8.27 8.33 10.90
CA SER A 73 -7.34 8.88 11.91
C SER A 73 -6.41 7.81 12.52
N PHE A 74 -5.82 6.96 11.67
CA PHE A 74 -4.92 5.86 12.09
C PHE A 74 -3.44 6.14 11.73
N SER A 75 -3.10 7.38 11.37
CA SER A 75 -1.80 7.72 10.79
C SER A 75 -1.51 6.91 9.53
N LEU A 76 -2.49 6.85 8.62
CA LEU A 76 -2.48 5.97 7.45
C LEU A 76 -1.20 6.04 6.61
N THR A 77 -0.70 7.25 6.30
CA THR A 77 0.56 7.41 5.55
C THR A 77 1.74 6.76 6.27
N LEU A 78 1.75 6.79 7.61
CA LEU A 78 2.81 6.14 8.39
C LEU A 78 2.74 4.61 8.26
N ILE A 79 1.53 4.03 8.30
CA ILE A 79 1.30 2.58 8.09
C ILE A 79 1.75 2.17 6.68
N ASP A 80 1.26 2.86 5.65
CA ASP A 80 1.61 2.62 4.23
C ASP A 80 3.10 2.78 3.94
N SER A 81 3.84 3.51 4.77
CA SER A 81 5.27 3.76 4.57
C SER A 81 6.18 2.69 5.21
N LEU A 82 5.65 1.83 6.09
CA LEU A 82 6.47 0.91 6.89
C LEU A 82 7.31 -0.06 6.03
N ASP A 83 6.68 -0.75 5.09
CA ASP A 83 7.38 -1.69 4.21
C ASP A 83 8.38 -0.96 3.28
N THR A 84 8.04 0.25 2.83
CA THR A 84 8.87 1.09 1.98
C THR A 84 10.12 1.55 2.73
N LEU A 85 10.02 1.88 4.02
CA LEU A 85 11.19 2.19 4.85
C LEU A 85 12.20 1.03 4.86
N LEU A 86 11.71 -0.21 4.95
CA LEU A 86 12.56 -1.40 4.89
C LEU A 86 13.15 -1.64 3.51
N ILE A 87 12.36 -1.48 2.44
CA ILE A 87 12.85 -1.59 1.06
C ILE A 87 13.96 -0.55 0.79
N MET A 88 13.85 0.65 1.38
CA MET A 88 14.86 1.72 1.27
C MET A 88 16.06 1.53 2.21
N GLY A 89 16.04 0.49 3.07
CA GLY A 89 17.11 0.12 3.99
C GLY A 89 17.20 0.98 5.26
N ASN A 90 16.11 1.62 5.68
CA ASN A 90 16.08 2.43 6.90
C ASN A 90 15.37 1.68 8.03
N GLU A 91 16.08 0.69 8.55
CA GLU A 91 15.61 -0.20 9.62
C GLU A 91 15.34 0.55 10.93
N SER A 92 16.17 1.54 11.29
CA SER A 92 15.99 2.33 12.52
C SER A 92 14.67 3.09 12.51
N GLU A 93 14.33 3.70 11.38
CA GLU A 93 13.09 4.47 11.25
C GLU A 93 11.86 3.55 11.17
N PHE A 94 11.98 2.41 10.50
CA PHE A 94 10.94 1.38 10.54
C PHE A 94 10.63 0.95 11.98
N ILE A 95 11.64 0.62 12.80
CA ILE A 95 11.43 0.22 14.19
C ILE A 95 10.73 1.34 14.98
N ARG A 96 11.19 2.59 14.82
CA ARG A 96 10.58 3.75 15.47
C ARG A 96 9.11 3.91 15.08
N ALA A 97 8.82 3.93 13.79
CA ALA A 97 7.47 4.12 13.25
C ALA A 97 6.53 2.96 13.62
N ALA A 98 6.99 1.71 13.55
CA ALA A 98 6.22 0.55 13.93
C ALA A 98 5.81 0.60 15.41
N ASN A 99 6.74 0.93 16.32
CA ASN A 99 6.42 1.08 17.74
C ASN A 99 5.40 2.19 17.98
N VAL A 100 5.56 3.34 17.33
CA VAL A 100 4.59 4.45 17.40
C VAL A 100 3.20 4.00 16.96
N ILE A 101 3.09 3.27 15.84
CA ILE A 101 1.82 2.74 15.35
C ILE A 101 1.18 1.78 16.36
N ILE A 102 1.96 0.83 16.88
CA ILE A 102 1.49 -0.15 17.87
C ILE A 102 0.94 0.54 19.13
N ASP A 103 1.60 1.60 19.59
CA ASP A 103 1.27 2.29 20.84
C ASP A 103 0.10 3.28 20.68
N THR A 104 -0.07 3.89 19.49
CA THR A 104 -0.97 5.04 19.32
C THR A 104 -2.26 4.74 18.56
N VAL A 105 -2.26 3.75 17.66
CA VAL A 105 -3.41 3.49 16.78
C VAL A 105 -4.57 2.84 17.53
N LYS A 106 -5.75 3.46 17.44
CA LYS A 106 -6.98 3.02 18.13
C LYS A 106 -7.92 2.29 17.17
N VAL A 107 -8.01 0.97 17.33
CA VAL A 107 -8.91 0.13 16.53
C VAL A 107 -10.40 0.23 16.92
N ASP A 108 -10.76 0.93 18.01
CA ASP A 108 -12.13 1.08 18.50
C ASP A 108 -12.62 2.54 18.44
N ALA A 109 -12.08 3.32 17.51
CA ALA A 109 -12.52 4.69 17.31
C ALA A 109 -13.96 4.73 16.79
N ASN A 110 -14.76 5.71 17.24
CA ASN A 110 -16.09 5.96 16.68
C ASN A 110 -15.96 6.70 15.34
N VAL A 111 -15.60 5.97 14.30
CA VAL A 111 -15.40 6.50 12.94
C VAL A 111 -15.88 5.48 11.91
N ASN A 112 -16.50 5.98 10.85
CA ASN A 112 -16.88 5.16 9.70
C ASN A 112 -15.68 5.07 8.75
N VAL A 113 -15.35 3.86 8.34
CA VAL A 113 -14.23 3.58 7.43
C VAL A 113 -14.72 2.82 6.21
N SER A 114 -14.01 2.98 5.10
CA SER A 114 -14.18 2.13 3.92
C SER A 114 -13.59 0.75 4.19
N VAL A 115 -14.38 -0.29 3.94
CA VAL A 115 -13.96 -1.69 4.14
C VAL A 115 -12.81 -2.03 3.18
N PHE A 116 -12.94 -1.62 1.92
CA PHE A 116 -11.93 -1.82 0.87
C PHE A 116 -10.61 -1.12 1.21
N GLU A 117 -10.66 0.17 1.53
CA GLU A 117 -9.45 0.97 1.76
C GLU A 117 -8.75 0.56 3.05
N THR A 118 -9.52 0.26 4.11
CA THR A 118 -8.95 -0.23 5.37
C THR A 118 -8.28 -1.59 5.16
N ASN A 119 -8.86 -2.48 4.35
CA ASN A 119 -8.24 -3.76 4.05
C ASN A 119 -6.89 -3.59 3.33
N ILE A 120 -6.87 -2.91 2.18
CA ILE A 120 -5.65 -2.85 1.36
C ILE A 120 -4.54 -2.00 1.98
N ARG A 121 -4.88 -0.94 2.72
CA ARG A 121 -3.90 0.00 3.29
C ARG A 121 -3.49 -0.39 4.70
N VAL A 122 -4.46 -0.59 5.59
CA VAL A 122 -4.17 -0.87 7.01
C VAL A 122 -3.85 -2.34 7.22
N VAL A 123 -4.75 -3.26 6.86
CA VAL A 123 -4.49 -4.70 7.06
C VAL A 123 -3.31 -5.15 6.19
N GLY A 124 -3.31 -4.79 4.91
CA GLY A 124 -2.22 -5.09 3.98
C GLY A 124 -0.88 -4.50 4.42
N GLY A 125 -0.82 -3.21 4.77
CA GLY A 125 0.40 -2.54 5.22
C GLY A 125 0.97 -3.14 6.51
N LEU A 126 0.11 -3.44 7.49
CA LEU A 126 0.54 -4.07 8.74
C LEU A 126 1.03 -5.51 8.54
N LEU A 127 0.38 -6.30 7.67
CA LEU A 127 0.84 -7.64 7.32
C LEU A 127 2.19 -7.61 6.59
N ALA A 128 2.35 -6.72 5.61
CA ALA A 128 3.60 -6.54 4.88
C ALA A 128 4.74 -6.16 5.83
N ALA A 129 4.51 -5.17 6.71
CA ALA A 129 5.44 -4.76 7.75
C ALA A 129 5.78 -5.92 8.70
N HIS A 130 4.79 -6.71 9.12
CA HIS A 130 4.99 -7.88 10.00
C HIS A 130 5.92 -8.93 9.37
N PHE A 131 5.70 -9.31 8.11
CA PHE A 131 6.56 -10.28 7.43
C PHE A 131 7.96 -9.74 7.15
N LEU A 132 8.09 -8.46 6.81
CA LEU A 132 9.40 -7.86 6.55
C LEU A 132 10.18 -7.60 7.84
N SER A 133 9.50 -7.43 8.98
CA SER A 133 10.15 -7.19 10.28
C SER A 133 11.13 -8.30 10.68
N GLY A 134 10.88 -9.54 10.26
CA GLY A 134 11.79 -10.68 10.50
C GLY A 134 13.15 -10.57 9.81
N ARG A 135 13.33 -9.60 8.91
CA ARG A 135 14.60 -9.31 8.22
C ARG A 135 15.37 -8.15 8.83
N VAL A 136 14.83 -7.51 9.88
CA VAL A 136 15.38 -6.31 10.51
C VAL A 136 16.31 -6.72 11.65
N ALA A 137 17.59 -6.35 11.57
CA ALA A 137 18.59 -6.82 12.53
C ALA A 137 18.31 -6.35 13.97
N GLY A 138 17.71 -5.15 14.11
CA GLY A 138 17.41 -4.54 15.40
C GLY A 138 16.04 -4.89 16.00
N MET A 139 15.15 -5.57 15.27
CA MET A 139 13.78 -5.86 15.73
C MET A 139 13.68 -7.30 16.23
N LYS A 140 13.67 -7.47 17.55
CA LYS A 140 13.44 -8.79 18.16
C LYS A 140 12.02 -9.23 17.85
N GLN A 141 11.91 -10.42 17.27
CA GLN A 141 10.62 -11.05 17.00
C GLN A 141 10.11 -11.76 18.26
N GLU A 142 8.81 -11.73 18.46
CA GLU A 142 8.16 -12.50 19.51
C GLU A 142 8.26 -14.00 19.22
N ALA A 143 8.30 -14.81 20.28
CA ALA A 143 8.30 -16.27 20.15
C ALA A 143 7.03 -16.74 19.43
N GLY A 144 7.19 -17.45 18.30
CA GLY A 144 6.09 -17.88 17.45
C GLY A 144 5.98 -17.12 16.11
N TRP A 145 6.84 -16.13 15.85
CA TRP A 145 6.89 -15.47 14.54
C TRP A 145 7.11 -16.49 13.40
N PRO A 146 6.41 -16.36 12.25
CA PRO A 146 5.52 -15.27 11.84
C PRO A 146 4.06 -15.42 12.30
N CYS A 147 3.72 -16.44 13.09
CA CYS A 147 2.34 -16.67 13.58
C CYS A 147 2.01 -15.84 14.83
N SER A 148 2.94 -15.03 15.32
CA SER A 148 2.76 -14.11 16.44
C SER A 148 3.55 -12.82 16.21
N GLY A 149 3.03 -11.69 16.69
CA GLY A 149 3.73 -10.42 16.70
C GLY A 149 2.77 -9.25 16.92
N PRO A 150 3.28 -8.08 17.34
CA PRO A 150 2.43 -6.94 17.65
C PRO A 150 1.77 -6.35 16.40
N LEU A 151 2.49 -6.29 15.27
CA LEU A 151 1.94 -5.84 13.99
C LEU A 151 0.85 -6.80 13.47
N LEU A 152 1.08 -8.11 13.58
CA LEU A 152 0.06 -9.11 13.24
C LEU A 152 -1.21 -8.96 14.09
N ARG A 153 -1.07 -8.85 15.43
CA ARG A 153 -2.23 -8.64 16.31
C ARG A 153 -2.99 -7.37 15.98
N LEU A 154 -2.30 -6.30 15.59
CA LEU A 154 -2.95 -5.08 15.17
C LEU A 154 -3.72 -5.26 13.84
N ALA A 155 -3.11 -5.92 12.86
CA ALA A 155 -3.76 -6.24 11.58
C ALA A 155 -5.02 -7.11 11.79
N GLU A 156 -4.92 -8.13 12.63
CA GLU A 156 -6.03 -9.01 12.99
C GLU A 156 -7.18 -8.23 13.64
N ARG A 157 -6.88 -7.35 14.59
CA ARG A 157 -7.90 -6.50 15.24
C ARG A 157 -8.62 -5.60 14.24
N PHE A 158 -7.92 -5.02 13.27
CA PHE A 158 -8.57 -4.26 12.21
C PHE A 158 -9.45 -5.15 11.33
N ALA A 159 -8.96 -6.32 10.89
CA ALA A 159 -9.75 -7.25 10.08
C ALA A 159 -11.03 -7.71 10.83
N GLN A 160 -10.93 -7.97 12.13
CA GLN A 160 -12.10 -8.30 12.97
C GLN A 160 -13.14 -7.17 12.98
N LYS A 161 -12.72 -5.90 12.97
CA LYS A 161 -13.63 -4.76 12.86
C LYS A 161 -14.30 -4.63 11.49
N LEU A 162 -13.72 -5.23 10.44
CA LEU A 162 -14.29 -5.25 9.10
C LEU A 162 -15.30 -6.40 8.90
N LEU A 163 -15.20 -7.49 9.67
CA LEU A 163 -16.09 -8.66 9.54
C LEU A 163 -17.59 -8.35 9.54
N PRO A 164 -18.13 -7.41 10.36
CA PRO A 164 -19.55 -7.08 10.32
C PRO A 164 -20.05 -6.62 8.93
N ALA A 165 -19.16 -6.08 8.08
CA ALA A 165 -19.52 -5.69 6.72
C ALA A 165 -19.98 -6.86 5.85
N PHE A 166 -19.50 -8.07 6.11
CA PHE A 166 -19.83 -9.28 5.35
C PHE A 166 -21.16 -9.91 5.77
N ASN A 167 -21.81 -9.40 6.82
CA ASN A 167 -23.11 -9.89 7.28
C ASN A 167 -24.26 -9.36 6.41
N THR A 168 -24.24 -9.72 5.13
CA THR A 168 -25.31 -9.48 4.15
C THR A 168 -25.93 -10.81 3.72
N ASP A 169 -27.12 -10.77 3.12
CA ASP A 169 -27.80 -11.97 2.61
C ASP A 169 -26.96 -12.78 1.60
N THR A 170 -25.99 -12.13 0.94
CA THR A 170 -25.13 -12.74 -0.08
C THR A 170 -23.72 -13.05 0.42
N GLY A 171 -23.33 -12.54 1.58
CA GLY A 171 -21.94 -12.53 2.05
C GLY A 171 -21.04 -11.50 1.37
N MET A 172 -21.53 -10.74 0.36
CA MET A 172 -20.78 -9.62 -0.22
C MET A 172 -20.76 -8.44 0.76
N PRO A 173 -19.60 -7.80 1.01
CA PRO A 173 -19.49 -6.79 2.05
C PRO A 173 -20.18 -5.47 1.69
N TYR A 174 -20.73 -4.81 2.72
CA TYR A 174 -21.04 -3.38 2.68
C TYR A 174 -19.80 -2.54 2.36
N GLY A 175 -20.00 -1.35 1.78
CA GLY A 175 -18.90 -0.45 1.42
C GLY A 175 -18.21 0.15 2.64
N THR A 176 -18.96 0.43 3.71
CA THR A 176 -18.43 1.05 4.93
C THR A 176 -18.84 0.32 6.21
N VAL A 177 -18.05 0.52 7.26
CA VAL A 177 -18.30 0.00 8.61
C VAL A 177 -17.82 1.00 9.66
N ASN A 178 -18.53 1.12 10.78
CA ASN A 178 -18.04 1.86 11.93
C ASN A 178 -17.12 0.96 12.76
N LEU A 179 -15.90 1.40 13.07
CA LEU A 179 -14.94 0.57 13.82
C LEU A 179 -15.42 0.23 15.24
N ARG A 180 -16.30 1.05 15.84
CA ARG A 180 -16.83 0.80 17.17
C ARG A 180 -18.17 0.07 17.15
N TYR A 181 -19.07 0.48 16.27
CA TYR A 181 -20.47 0.08 16.28
C TYR A 181 -20.86 -0.90 15.15
N GLY A 182 -19.96 -1.23 14.23
CA GLY A 182 -20.25 -2.08 13.09
C GLY A 182 -20.99 -1.36 11.96
N VAL A 183 -21.75 -2.10 11.15
CA VAL A 183 -22.45 -1.55 9.98
C VAL A 183 -23.65 -0.73 10.43
N HIS A 184 -23.80 0.46 9.85
CA HIS A 184 -24.94 1.32 10.13
C HIS A 184 -26.24 0.72 9.54
N ARG A 185 -27.38 0.85 10.25
CA ARG A 185 -28.68 0.30 9.80
C ARG A 185 -29.09 0.73 8.38
N TYR A 186 -28.73 1.95 7.99
CA TYR A 186 -29.07 2.53 6.69
C TYR A 186 -27.93 2.46 5.67
N GLU A 187 -26.91 1.63 5.91
CA GLU A 187 -25.83 1.43 4.96
C GLU A 187 -26.34 0.79 3.66
N THR A 188 -25.87 1.29 2.53
CA THR A 188 -26.27 0.77 1.22
C THR A 188 -25.59 -0.58 0.94
N PRO A 189 -26.34 -1.61 0.50
CA PRO A 189 -25.74 -2.87 0.04
C PRO A 189 -25.10 -2.74 -1.35
N ILE A 190 -25.21 -1.58 -2.00
CA ILE A 190 -24.62 -1.34 -3.32
C ILE A 190 -23.10 -1.18 -3.16
N THR A 191 -22.37 -2.14 -3.71
CA THR A 191 -20.91 -2.15 -3.73
C THR A 191 -20.39 -2.44 -5.15
N CYS A 192 -19.13 -2.13 -5.41
CA CYS A 192 -18.48 -2.42 -6.68
C CYS A 192 -17.72 -3.76 -6.62
N THR A 193 -17.44 -4.34 -7.78
CA THR A 193 -16.70 -5.62 -7.88
C THR A 193 -15.33 -5.56 -7.21
N ALA A 194 -14.63 -4.42 -7.26
CA ALA A 194 -13.35 -4.24 -6.59
C ALA A 194 -13.48 -4.28 -5.05
N GLY A 195 -14.52 -3.66 -4.50
CA GLY A 195 -14.80 -3.66 -3.06
C GLY A 195 -15.14 -5.03 -2.49
N VAL A 196 -15.65 -5.94 -3.33
CA VAL A 196 -15.89 -7.35 -2.95
C VAL A 196 -14.65 -8.21 -3.20
N GLY A 197 -13.99 -8.04 -4.35
CA GLY A 197 -12.93 -8.94 -4.82
C GLY A 197 -11.54 -8.71 -4.22
N THR A 198 -11.31 -7.57 -3.56
CA THR A 198 -9.98 -7.18 -3.05
C THR A 198 -9.88 -7.36 -1.54
N MET A 199 -10.22 -8.57 -1.09
CA MET A 199 -10.21 -8.96 0.33
C MET A 199 -9.41 -10.24 0.59
N ILE A 200 -9.42 -11.16 -0.40
CA ILE A 200 -8.98 -12.54 -0.22
C ILE A 200 -7.50 -12.67 0.12
N LEU A 201 -6.65 -11.75 -0.36
CA LEU A 201 -5.21 -11.84 -0.15
C LEU A 201 -4.87 -11.57 1.32
N GLU A 202 -5.38 -10.47 1.86
CA GLU A 202 -5.12 -10.05 3.24
C GLU A 202 -5.82 -10.97 4.25
N PHE A 203 -7.11 -11.26 4.04
CA PHE A 203 -7.88 -12.13 4.92
C PHE A 203 -7.39 -13.59 4.85
N GLY A 204 -7.11 -14.10 3.66
CA GLY A 204 -6.54 -15.45 3.50
C GLY A 204 -5.15 -15.57 4.13
N THR A 205 -4.35 -14.50 4.07
CA THR A 205 -3.06 -14.43 4.75
C THR A 205 -3.24 -14.47 6.26
N LEU A 206 -4.15 -13.67 6.82
CA LEU A 206 -4.49 -13.69 8.24
C LEU A 206 -4.91 -15.10 8.68
N SER A 207 -5.90 -15.70 8.02
CA SER A 207 -6.36 -17.06 8.36
C SER A 207 -5.24 -18.09 8.31
N ARG A 208 -4.30 -17.96 7.38
CA ARG A 208 -3.17 -18.89 7.25
C ARG A 208 -2.17 -18.80 8.41
N ILE A 209 -1.93 -17.60 8.95
CA ILE A 209 -0.91 -17.35 9.97
C ILE A 209 -1.46 -17.29 11.39
N THR A 210 -2.75 -16.97 11.57
CA THR A 210 -3.42 -17.05 12.88
C THR A 210 -4.03 -18.43 13.12
N GLY A 211 -4.38 -19.16 12.05
CA GLY A 211 -5.10 -20.43 12.13
C GLY A 211 -6.62 -20.28 12.26
N GLU A 212 -7.13 -19.04 12.34
CA GLU A 212 -8.56 -18.73 12.44
C GLU A 212 -9.18 -18.69 11.03
N ARG A 213 -10.19 -19.54 10.79
CA ARG A 213 -10.85 -19.67 9.47
C ARG A 213 -12.14 -18.88 9.38
#